data_AF-A0A5Q2TVR9-F1
#
_entry.id   AF-A0A5Q2TVR9-F1
#
_cell.length_a   1.000
_cell.length_b   1.000
_cell.length_c   1.000
_cell.angle_alpha   90.00
_cell.angle_beta   90.00
_cell.angle_gamma   90.00
#
_symmetry.space_group_name_H-M   'P 1'
#
loop_
_entity.id
_entity.type
_entity.pdbx_description
1 polymer ?
#
loop_
_entity_poly.entity_id
_entity_poly.type
_entity_poly.pdbx_seq_one_letter_code
_entity_poly.pdbx_strand_id
1 'polypeptide(L)'
;MQEQKYEKQLEEIEKKKDQTTNKKELIELTREESEKAAYKRAYSKAIEYKQENTFIASYNPNTGHDLQYIDLYKQAAAQYKIDWTLLAAVHDQETNFSNHATMISSAGALGHMQFMPGTWEHYGVDANGNGKRDPYEIEDAIFSAANYLAATGAAKGEIKSALWAYNHSTEYGLEVMAKQEYYKNNYQEERDDYR
;
A
#
# COMPACT_ATOMS: atom_id res chain seq x y z
N MET A 1 5.15 -8.37 -16.96
CA MET A 1 4.18 -7.30 -17.31
C MET A 1 4.53 -5.94 -16.68
N GLN A 2 4.65 -5.78 -15.36
CA GLN A 2 5.00 -4.47 -14.75
C GLN A 2 6.50 -4.27 -14.49
N GLU A 3 7.24 -5.31 -14.11
CA GLU A 3 8.70 -5.25 -14.01
C GLU A 3 9.34 -4.81 -15.34
N GLN A 4 8.87 -5.40 -16.44
CA GLN A 4 9.23 -5.01 -17.82
C GLN A 4 8.88 -3.55 -18.15
N LYS A 5 7.82 -2.97 -17.55
CA LYS A 5 7.51 -1.55 -17.72
C LYS A 5 8.56 -0.68 -17.03
N TYR A 6 9.01 -1.04 -15.84
CA TYR A 6 10.09 -0.32 -15.16
C TYR A 6 11.43 -0.50 -15.88
N GLU A 7 11.71 -1.68 -16.44
CA GLU A 7 12.88 -1.91 -17.31
C GLU A 7 12.88 -0.98 -18.51
N LYS A 8 11.76 -0.92 -19.26
CA LYS A 8 11.63 0.00 -20.40
C LYS A 8 11.81 1.46 -19.99
N GLN A 9 11.25 1.87 -18.86
CA GLN A 9 11.42 3.24 -18.35
C GLN A 9 12.89 3.54 -18.01
N LEU A 10 13.63 2.59 -17.43
CA LEU A 10 15.05 2.73 -17.15
C LEU A 10 15.86 2.86 -18.45
N GLU A 11 15.59 2.01 -19.46
CA GLU A 11 16.22 2.11 -20.79
C GLU A 11 15.95 3.46 -21.47
N GLU A 12 14.73 4.00 -21.34
CA GLU A 12 14.39 5.32 -21.87
C GLU A 12 15.13 6.45 -21.16
N ILE A 13 15.29 6.36 -19.83
CA ILE A 13 16.05 7.34 -19.05
C ILE A 13 17.53 7.30 -19.44
N GLU A 14 18.10 6.10 -19.59
CA GLU A 14 19.49 5.92 -20.03
C GLU A 14 19.73 6.58 -21.39
N LYS A 15 18.86 6.31 -22.38
CA LYS A 15 18.92 6.97 -23.70
C LYS A 15 18.86 8.49 -23.62
N LYS A 16 18.02 9.05 -22.74
CA LYS A 16 17.93 10.51 -22.53
C LYS A 16 19.20 11.08 -21.91
N LYS A 17 19.80 10.37 -20.95
CA LYS A 17 21.06 10.78 -20.31
C LYS A 17 22.21 10.82 -21.31
N ASP A 18 22.27 9.87 -22.23
CA ASP A 18 23.29 9.83 -23.29
C ASP A 18 23.15 10.98 -24.31
N GLN A 19 21.94 11.51 -24.47
CA GLN A 19 21.64 12.56 -25.45
C GLN A 19 21.75 13.98 -24.89
N THR A 20 21.64 14.16 -23.56
CA THR A 20 21.67 15.48 -22.94
C THR A 20 23.08 15.91 -22.55
N THR A 21 23.40 17.17 -22.80
CA THR A 21 24.59 17.86 -22.25
C THR A 21 24.22 18.85 -21.14
N ASN A 22 22.92 18.98 -20.82
CA ASN A 22 22.43 19.88 -19.80
C ASN A 22 22.63 19.27 -18.41
N LYS A 23 23.49 19.88 -17.60
CA LYS A 23 23.82 19.39 -16.25
C LYS A 23 22.60 19.29 -15.31
N LYS A 24 21.63 20.21 -15.41
CA LYS A 24 20.43 20.18 -14.57
C LYS A 24 19.53 19.01 -14.96
N GLU A 25 19.31 18.82 -16.25
CA GLU A 25 18.55 17.69 -16.79
C GLU A 25 19.19 16.36 -16.41
N LEU A 26 20.53 16.25 -16.52
CA LEU A 26 21.26 15.04 -16.12
C LEU A 26 21.06 14.69 -14.64
N ILE A 27 21.04 15.68 -13.74
CA ILE A 27 20.78 15.47 -12.31
C ILE A 27 19.34 14.97 -12.10
N GLU A 28 18.36 15.55 -12.79
CA GLU A 28 16.96 15.16 -12.70
C GLU A 28 16.75 13.72 -13.21
N LEU A 29 17.32 13.37 -14.36
CA LEU A 29 17.28 12.02 -14.92
C LEU A 29 17.96 10.99 -14.02
N THR A 30 19.10 11.35 -13.40
CA THR A 30 19.79 10.46 -12.46
C THR A 30 18.96 10.20 -11.20
N ARG A 31 18.23 11.21 -10.71
CA ARG A 31 17.28 11.06 -9.60
C ARG A 31 16.12 10.16 -10.01
N GLU A 32 15.56 10.37 -11.20
CA GLU A 32 14.46 9.56 -11.72
C GLU A 32 14.86 8.09 -11.91
N GLU A 33 16.03 7.83 -12.50
CA GLU A 33 16.61 6.49 -12.65
C GLU A 33 16.74 5.78 -11.30
N SER A 34 17.32 6.46 -10.31
CA SER A 34 17.52 5.92 -8.96
C SER A 34 16.19 5.53 -8.30
N GLU A 35 15.18 6.38 -8.48
CA GLU A 35 13.83 6.17 -7.97
C GLU A 35 13.15 4.97 -8.67
N LYS A 36 13.20 4.91 -10.00
CA LYS A 36 12.62 3.80 -10.79
C LYS A 36 13.29 2.47 -10.49
N ALA A 37 14.61 2.46 -10.33
CA ALA A 37 15.35 1.27 -9.94
C ALA A 37 14.94 0.77 -8.55
N ALA A 38 14.69 1.69 -7.61
CA ALA A 38 14.20 1.33 -6.27
C ALA A 38 12.78 0.74 -6.31
N TYR A 39 11.87 1.32 -7.09
CA TYR A 39 10.54 0.75 -7.31
C TYR A 39 10.60 -0.63 -7.95
N LYS A 40 11.44 -0.82 -8.97
CA LYS A 40 11.60 -2.12 -9.62
C LYS A 40 11.97 -3.19 -8.58
N ARG A 41 12.97 -2.91 -7.73
CA ARG A 41 13.38 -3.82 -6.64
C ARG A 41 12.26 -4.12 -5.66
N ALA A 42 11.55 -3.08 -5.19
CA ALA A 42 10.42 -3.26 -4.28
C ALA A 42 9.30 -4.09 -4.89
N TYR A 43 9.00 -3.88 -6.19
CA TYR A 43 8.02 -4.66 -6.93
C TYR A 43 8.42 -6.12 -7.07
N SER A 44 9.66 -6.41 -7.52
CA SER A 44 10.14 -7.80 -7.64
C SER A 44 10.07 -8.52 -6.30
N LYS A 45 10.49 -7.88 -5.20
CA LYS A 45 10.38 -8.43 -3.83
C LYS A 45 8.92 -8.72 -3.43
N ALA A 46 7.99 -7.83 -3.74
CA ALA A 46 6.57 -8.03 -3.42
C ALA A 46 5.97 -9.23 -4.19
N ILE A 47 6.38 -9.43 -5.45
CA ILE A 47 5.97 -10.60 -6.25
C ILE A 47 6.58 -11.89 -5.71
N GLU A 48 7.89 -11.90 -5.42
CA GLU A 48 8.60 -13.07 -4.87
C GLU A 48 7.95 -13.53 -3.56
N TYR A 49 7.72 -12.61 -2.61
CA TYR A 49 7.05 -12.92 -1.34
C TYR A 49 5.69 -13.58 -1.55
N LYS A 50 4.87 -13.07 -2.47
CA LYS A 50 3.56 -13.66 -2.77
C LYS A 50 3.68 -15.02 -3.45
N GLN A 51 4.60 -15.19 -4.40
CA GLN A 51 4.82 -16.48 -5.07
C GLN A 51 5.28 -17.57 -4.10
N GLU A 52 6.25 -17.27 -3.24
CA GLU A 52 6.74 -18.18 -2.21
C GLU A 52 5.63 -18.55 -1.21
N ASN A 53 4.85 -17.58 -0.75
CA ASN A 53 3.78 -17.84 0.23
C ASN A 53 2.52 -18.49 -0.39
N THR A 54 2.24 -18.31 -1.69
CA THR A 54 1.20 -19.08 -2.39
C THR A 54 1.56 -20.55 -2.59
N PHE A 55 2.85 -20.91 -2.57
CA PHE A 55 3.28 -22.31 -2.73
C PHE A 55 3.16 -23.13 -1.43
N ILE A 56 3.19 -22.47 -0.27
CA ILE A 56 3.08 -23.11 1.05
C ILE A 56 1.62 -23.32 1.46
N ALA A 57 0.69 -22.48 0.97
CA ALA A 57 -0.74 -22.65 1.13
C ALA A 57 -1.30 -23.51 -0.01
N SER A 58 -1.53 -24.80 0.24
CA SER A 58 -2.32 -25.62 -0.68
C SER A 58 -3.66 -24.94 -0.97
N TYR A 59 -3.84 -24.57 -2.23
CA TYR A 59 -4.96 -23.78 -2.76
C TYR A 59 -6.33 -24.29 -2.26
N ASN A 60 -6.95 -23.53 -1.34
CA ASN A 60 -8.38 -23.60 -1.08
C ASN A 60 -9.02 -22.29 -1.57
N PRO A 61 -9.70 -22.30 -2.72
CA PRO A 61 -10.28 -21.10 -3.32
C PRO A 61 -11.45 -20.50 -2.50
N ASN A 62 -11.88 -21.17 -1.42
CA ASN A 62 -12.93 -20.68 -0.51
C ASN A 62 -12.39 -20.10 0.81
N THR A 63 -11.07 -19.99 1.00
CA THR A 63 -10.44 -19.38 2.19
C THR A 63 -9.34 -18.39 1.81
N GLY A 64 -9.62 -17.51 0.85
CA GLY A 64 -8.70 -16.43 0.45
C GLY A 64 -8.53 -15.40 1.58
N HIS A 65 -7.69 -15.70 2.56
CA HIS A 65 -7.37 -14.83 3.70
C HIS A 65 -6.91 -13.43 3.28
N ASP A 66 -6.28 -13.29 2.11
CA ASP A 66 -5.69 -12.04 1.64
C ASP A 66 -6.74 -10.91 1.43
N LEU A 67 -8.02 -11.24 1.22
CA LEU A 67 -8.98 -10.28 0.67
C LEU A 67 -10.42 -10.40 1.16
N GLN A 68 -10.64 -11.07 2.29
CA GLN A 68 -11.95 -11.09 2.97
C GLN A 68 -12.49 -9.69 3.31
N TYR A 69 -11.63 -8.66 3.25
CA TYR A 69 -11.95 -7.27 3.53
C TYR A 69 -12.11 -6.39 2.27
N ILE A 70 -12.17 -6.94 1.05
CA ILE A 70 -12.29 -6.14 -0.20
C ILE A 70 -13.43 -5.13 -0.09
N ASP A 71 -14.62 -5.59 0.31
CA ASP A 71 -15.79 -4.71 0.38
C ASP A 71 -15.61 -3.63 1.43
N LEU A 72 -14.92 -3.95 2.53
CA LEU A 72 -14.61 -3.01 3.59
C LEU A 72 -13.57 -1.97 3.13
N TYR A 73 -12.54 -2.37 2.39
CA TYR A 73 -11.59 -1.45 1.76
C TYR A 73 -12.30 -0.54 0.75
N LYS A 74 -13.17 -1.10 -0.11
CA LYS A 74 -13.93 -0.32 -1.11
C LYS A 74 -14.82 0.72 -0.44
N GLN A 75 -15.52 0.35 0.64
CA GLN A 75 -16.37 1.26 1.42
C GLN A 75 -15.57 2.40 2.06
N ALA A 76 -14.51 2.08 2.81
CA ALA A 76 -13.65 3.08 3.44
C ALA A 76 -13.00 4.00 2.39
N ALA A 77 -12.46 3.42 1.32
CA ALA A 77 -11.83 4.16 0.25
C ALA A 77 -12.80 5.13 -0.46
N ALA A 78 -14.05 4.70 -0.70
CA ALA A 78 -15.08 5.56 -1.26
C ALA A 78 -15.40 6.74 -0.34
N GLN A 79 -15.53 6.50 0.98
CA GLN A 79 -15.80 7.55 1.96
C GLN A 79 -14.68 8.59 2.02
N TYR A 80 -13.42 8.14 2.02
CA TYR A 80 -12.25 9.00 2.17
C TYR A 80 -11.60 9.44 0.85
N LYS A 81 -12.18 9.05 -0.29
CA LYS A 81 -11.73 9.39 -1.64
C LYS A 81 -10.28 8.99 -1.91
N ILE A 82 -9.90 7.80 -1.48
CA ILE A 82 -8.60 7.19 -1.75
C ILE A 82 -8.78 5.93 -2.60
N ASP A 83 -7.68 5.34 -3.04
CA ASP A 83 -7.71 4.07 -3.76
C ASP A 83 -7.80 2.90 -2.77
N TRP A 84 -8.77 1.99 -2.92
CA TRP A 84 -8.94 0.87 -2.00
C TRP A 84 -7.72 -0.06 -1.99
N THR A 85 -6.99 -0.15 -3.10
CA THR A 85 -5.76 -0.94 -3.18
C THR A 85 -4.65 -0.38 -2.32
N LEU A 86 -4.68 0.92 -1.98
CA LEU A 86 -3.74 1.51 -1.03
C LEU A 86 -4.01 0.99 0.38
N LEU A 87 -5.28 0.86 0.78
CA LEU A 87 -5.65 0.30 2.09
C LEU A 87 -5.24 -1.17 2.20
N ALA A 88 -5.52 -1.96 1.16
CA ALA A 88 -5.09 -3.35 1.11
C ALA A 88 -3.55 -3.47 1.23
N ALA A 89 -2.81 -2.61 0.52
CA ALA A 89 -1.36 -2.62 0.57
C ALA A 89 -0.77 -2.22 1.93
N VAL A 90 -1.36 -1.24 2.62
CA VAL A 90 -0.97 -0.89 3.98
C VAL A 90 -1.29 -2.04 4.94
N HIS A 91 -2.49 -2.62 4.87
CA HIS A 91 -2.88 -3.72 5.76
C HIS A 91 -1.98 -4.97 5.58
N ASP A 92 -1.65 -5.31 4.35
CA ASP A 92 -0.64 -6.32 4.02
C ASP A 92 0.71 -5.98 4.68
N GLN A 93 1.19 -4.75 4.49
CA GLN A 93 2.48 -4.33 5.03
C GLN A 93 2.53 -4.35 6.56
N GLU A 94 1.46 -3.93 7.23
CA GLU A 94 1.44 -3.80 8.69
C GLU A 94 1.32 -5.16 9.39
N THR A 95 0.43 -6.04 8.91
CA THR A 95 0.08 -7.26 9.66
C THR A 95 -0.12 -8.49 8.79
N ASN A 96 0.20 -8.42 7.51
CA ASN A 96 -0.15 -9.44 6.52
C ASN A 96 -1.64 -9.79 6.62
N PHE A 97 -2.51 -8.77 6.56
CA PHE A 97 -3.97 -8.92 6.65
C PHE A 97 -4.44 -9.55 7.97
N SER A 98 -4.06 -8.97 9.10
CA SER A 98 -4.44 -9.45 10.43
C SER A 98 -3.86 -10.81 10.85
N ASN A 99 -2.86 -11.35 10.14
CA ASN A 99 -2.27 -12.65 10.47
C ASN A 99 -1.18 -12.58 11.55
N HIS A 100 -0.77 -11.38 11.98
CA HIS A 100 0.23 -11.22 13.03
C HIS A 100 -0.34 -11.56 14.43
N ALA A 101 0.27 -12.49 15.16
CA ALA A 101 -0.38 -13.10 16.33
C ALA A 101 -0.78 -12.14 17.47
N THR A 102 -0.03 -11.06 17.69
CA THR A 102 -0.25 -10.16 18.84
C THR A 102 -1.06 -8.91 18.52
N MET A 103 -1.14 -8.50 17.25
CA MET A 103 -1.63 -7.17 16.83
C MET A 103 -1.03 -6.00 17.65
N ILE A 104 0.11 -6.24 18.32
CA ILE A 104 0.85 -5.27 19.13
C ILE A 104 2.31 -5.44 18.78
N SER A 105 2.94 -4.37 18.31
CA SER A 105 4.37 -4.38 18.00
C SER A 105 5.21 -4.11 19.24
N SER A 106 6.49 -4.45 19.19
CA SER A 106 7.46 -4.10 20.26
C SER A 106 7.60 -2.59 20.48
N ALA A 107 7.26 -1.77 19.47
CA ALA A 107 7.24 -0.31 19.56
C ALA A 107 5.92 0.25 20.11
N GLY A 108 4.93 -0.60 20.41
CA GLY A 108 3.62 -0.20 20.95
C GLY A 108 2.61 0.22 19.91
N ALA A 109 2.82 -0.13 18.63
CA ALA A 109 1.81 0.07 17.59
C ALA A 109 0.67 -0.95 17.75
N LEU A 110 -0.56 -0.52 17.47
CA LEU A 110 -1.80 -1.19 17.88
C LEU A 110 -2.62 -1.66 16.68
N GLY A 111 -3.16 -2.87 16.80
CA GLY A 111 -4.25 -3.36 15.98
C GLY A 111 -3.89 -3.74 14.55
N HIS A 112 -4.92 -3.96 13.75
CA HIS A 112 -4.83 -4.47 12.38
C HIS A 112 -4.00 -3.59 11.45
N MET A 113 -4.04 -2.27 11.67
CA MET A 113 -3.37 -1.26 10.86
C MET A 113 -2.18 -0.61 11.58
N GLN A 114 -1.71 -1.25 12.68
CA GLN A 114 -0.52 -0.90 13.45
C GLN A 114 -0.38 0.61 13.75
N PHE A 115 -1.44 1.21 14.31
CA PHE A 115 -1.41 2.61 14.69
C PHE A 115 -0.58 2.87 15.94
N MET A 116 0.22 3.94 15.93
CA MET A 116 0.76 4.47 17.18
C MET A 116 -0.37 5.11 18.02
N PRO A 117 -0.33 5.02 19.37
CA PRO A 117 -1.41 5.50 20.23
C PRO A 117 -1.81 6.97 19.98
N GLY A 118 -0.84 7.86 19.81
CA GLY A 118 -1.10 9.29 19.54
C GLY A 118 -1.77 9.51 18.17
N THR A 119 -1.41 8.72 17.16
CA THR A 119 -2.10 8.76 15.86
C THR A 119 -3.53 8.25 15.99
N TRP A 120 -3.74 7.16 16.74
CA TRP A 120 -5.08 6.61 16.99
C TRP A 120 -5.99 7.61 17.71
N GLU A 121 -5.47 8.34 18.69
CA GLU A 121 -6.23 9.35 19.42
C GLU A 121 -6.87 10.40 18.49
N HIS A 122 -6.12 10.84 17.48
CA HIS A 122 -6.54 11.86 16.52
C HIS A 122 -7.33 11.33 15.33
N TYR A 123 -6.99 10.14 14.83
CA TYR A 123 -7.51 9.63 13.55
C TYR A 123 -8.39 8.39 13.67
N GLY A 124 -8.44 7.78 14.86
CA GLY A 124 -9.34 6.67 15.15
C GLY A 124 -10.79 7.05 14.87
N VAL A 125 -11.54 6.13 14.26
CA VAL A 125 -12.95 6.26 13.89
C VAL A 125 -13.72 5.07 14.46
N ASP A 126 -14.89 5.34 15.06
CA ASP A 126 -15.88 4.33 15.43
C ASP A 126 -16.71 4.06 14.18
N ALA A 127 -16.27 3.08 13.38
CA ALA A 127 -16.80 2.83 12.06
C ALA A 127 -18.03 1.91 12.11
N ASN A 128 -18.06 0.99 13.09
CA ASN A 128 -19.17 0.08 13.30
C ASN A 128 -20.31 0.69 14.14
N GLY A 129 -20.12 1.88 14.71
CA GLY A 129 -21.14 2.65 15.43
C GLY A 129 -21.46 2.11 16.82
N ASN A 130 -20.54 1.37 17.44
CA ASN A 130 -20.74 0.75 18.75
C ASN A 130 -20.43 1.69 19.94
N GLY A 131 -20.01 2.92 19.67
CA GLY A 131 -19.67 3.94 20.66
C GLY A 131 -18.20 3.90 21.11
N LYS A 132 -17.35 3.06 20.51
CA LYS A 132 -15.93 2.92 20.84
C LYS A 132 -15.09 2.95 19.56
N ARG A 133 -13.87 3.50 19.71
CA ARG A 133 -12.85 3.47 18.66
C ARG A 133 -11.81 2.44 19.04
N ASP A 134 -11.92 1.23 18.52
CA ASP A 134 -11.05 0.11 18.88
C ASP A 134 -10.10 -0.29 17.71
N PRO A 135 -8.78 -0.14 17.85
CA PRO A 135 -7.85 -0.50 16.77
C PRO A 135 -7.80 -2.02 16.49
N TYR A 136 -8.34 -2.83 17.40
CA TYR A 136 -8.47 -4.28 17.25
C TYR A 136 -9.82 -4.70 16.64
N GLU A 137 -10.71 -3.75 16.36
CA GLU A 137 -11.89 -3.97 15.52
C GLU A 137 -11.55 -3.61 14.07
N ILE A 138 -11.77 -4.55 13.15
CA ILE A 138 -11.26 -4.44 11.78
C ILE A 138 -11.88 -3.28 11.00
N GLU A 139 -13.17 -3.02 11.20
CA GLU A 139 -13.89 -1.90 10.57
C GLU A 139 -13.31 -0.56 11.02
N ASP A 140 -13.17 -0.37 12.34
CA ASP A 140 -12.57 0.82 12.94
C ASP A 140 -11.14 1.03 12.42
N ALA A 141 -10.33 -0.03 12.42
CA ALA A 141 -8.94 0.05 11.98
C ALA A 141 -8.81 0.47 10.50
N ILE A 142 -9.58 -0.16 9.60
CA ILE A 142 -9.53 0.15 8.16
C ILE A 142 -10.06 1.55 7.86
N PHE A 143 -11.17 1.96 8.48
CA PHE A 143 -11.71 3.31 8.28
C PHE A 143 -10.78 4.38 8.88
N SER A 144 -10.11 4.09 9.99
CA SER A 144 -9.11 4.97 10.58
C SER A 144 -7.88 5.13 9.70
N ALA A 145 -7.41 4.03 9.08
CA ALA A 145 -6.32 4.08 8.10
C ALA A 145 -6.70 4.93 6.88
N ALA A 146 -7.93 4.77 6.37
CA ALA A 146 -8.44 5.58 5.27
C ALA A 146 -8.53 7.06 5.61
N ASN A 147 -9.04 7.38 6.81
CA ASN A 147 -9.07 8.73 7.35
C ASN A 147 -7.67 9.36 7.40
N TYR A 148 -6.71 8.64 7.99
CA TYR A 148 -5.35 9.13 8.16
C TYR A 148 -4.63 9.35 6.82
N LEU A 149 -4.67 8.36 5.92
CA LEU A 149 -4.06 8.46 4.59
C LEU A 149 -4.66 9.62 3.77
N ALA A 150 -5.99 9.79 3.83
CA ALA A 150 -6.65 10.90 3.15
C ALA A 150 -6.21 12.27 3.70
N ALA A 151 -6.21 12.42 5.03
CA ALA A 151 -5.80 13.65 5.70
C ALA A 151 -4.34 14.03 5.42
N THR A 152 -3.48 13.04 5.22
CA THR A 152 -2.03 13.23 5.00
C THR A 152 -1.63 13.28 3.52
N GLY A 153 -2.60 13.24 2.59
CA GLY A 153 -2.38 13.61 1.20
C GLY A 153 -2.91 12.62 0.15
N ALA A 154 -3.26 11.38 0.52
CA ALA A 154 -3.65 10.37 -0.45
C ALA A 154 -4.90 10.76 -1.27
N ALA A 155 -5.85 11.47 -0.67
CA ALA A 155 -7.04 11.98 -1.35
C ALA A 155 -6.74 13.06 -2.40
N LYS A 156 -5.55 13.66 -2.35
CA LYS A 156 -5.03 14.62 -3.34
C LYS A 156 -4.10 13.98 -4.36
N GLY A 157 -3.91 12.66 -4.30
CA GLY A 157 -2.93 11.93 -5.10
C GLY A 157 -1.50 12.01 -4.55
N GLU A 158 -1.29 12.59 -3.37
CA GLU A 158 0.03 12.73 -2.74
C GLU A 158 0.41 11.46 -1.94
N ILE A 159 0.40 10.30 -2.60
CA ILE A 159 0.53 8.98 -1.97
C ILE A 159 1.85 8.84 -1.20
N LYS A 160 2.95 9.35 -1.74
CA LYS A 160 4.26 9.32 -1.06
C LYS A 160 4.26 10.11 0.24
N SER A 161 3.62 11.29 0.24
CA SER A 161 3.51 12.13 1.43
C SER A 161 2.68 11.43 2.51
N ALA A 162 1.56 10.82 2.11
CA ALA A 162 0.70 10.07 3.03
C ALA A 162 1.41 8.85 3.64
N LEU A 163 2.16 8.08 2.82
CA LEU A 163 2.91 6.93 3.30
C LEU A 163 4.11 7.32 4.17
N TRP A 164 4.79 8.44 3.87
CA TRP A 164 5.82 8.99 4.74
C TRP A 164 5.26 9.41 6.10
N ALA A 165 4.05 10.00 6.11
CA ALA A 165 3.37 10.33 7.36
C ALA A 165 2.96 9.05 8.13
N TYR A 166 2.57 7.98 7.43
CA TYR A 166 2.25 6.68 8.04
C TYR A 166 3.48 6.04 8.67
N ASN A 167 4.59 6.02 7.94
CA ASN A 167 5.86 5.51 8.38
C ASN A 167 6.98 6.32 7.71
N HIS A 168 7.87 6.93 8.50
CA HIS A 168 8.94 7.83 8.04
C HIS A 168 10.10 7.07 7.37
N SER A 169 9.78 6.22 6.40
CA SER A 169 10.68 5.35 5.66
C SER A 169 10.34 5.37 4.18
N THR A 170 11.31 5.78 3.36
CA THR A 170 11.20 5.68 1.90
C THR A 170 11.02 4.24 1.44
N GLU A 171 11.70 3.29 2.11
CA GLU A 171 11.61 1.87 1.79
C GLU A 171 10.18 1.36 2.03
N TYR A 172 9.59 1.67 3.18
CA TYR A 172 8.19 1.34 3.48
C TYR A 172 7.25 1.89 2.40
N GLY A 173 7.40 3.16 2.04
CA GLY A 173 6.56 3.77 1.02
C GLY A 173 6.66 3.05 -0.33
N LEU A 174 7.87 2.71 -0.76
CA LEU A 174 8.10 1.96 -2.00
C LEU A 174 7.50 0.55 -1.96
N GLU A 175 7.61 -0.16 -0.83
CA GLU A 175 7.03 -1.49 -0.65
C GLU A 175 5.50 -1.45 -0.68
N VAL A 176 4.87 -0.49 0.01
CA VAL A 176 3.42 -0.33 -0.02
C VAL A 176 2.93 0.04 -1.43
N MET A 177 3.61 0.94 -2.13
CA MET A 177 3.23 1.29 -3.50
C MET A 177 3.43 0.13 -4.48
N ALA A 178 4.45 -0.72 -4.27
CA ALA A 178 4.62 -1.95 -5.02
C ALA A 178 3.48 -2.94 -4.78
N LYS A 179 3.08 -3.17 -3.52
CA LYS A 179 1.92 -3.97 -3.14
C LYS A 179 0.61 -3.40 -3.70
N GLN A 180 0.43 -2.07 -3.65
CA GLN A 180 -0.73 -1.40 -4.22
C GLN A 180 -0.86 -1.71 -5.71
N GLU A 181 0.23 -1.61 -6.46
CA GLU A 181 0.25 -1.93 -7.89
C GLU A 181 -0.03 -3.42 -8.15
N TYR A 182 0.49 -4.31 -7.30
CA TYR A 182 0.13 -5.72 -7.35
C TYR A 182 -1.38 -5.94 -7.19
N TYR A 183 -2.01 -5.34 -6.17
CA TYR A 183 -3.45 -5.46 -5.95
C TYR A 183 -4.27 -4.84 -7.09
N LYS A 184 -3.82 -3.70 -7.63
CA LYS A 184 -4.43 -3.10 -8.83
C LYS A 184 -4.48 -4.09 -9.98
N ASN A 185 -3.41 -4.81 -10.25
CA ASN A 185 -3.32 -5.64 -11.44
C ASN A 185 -4.04 -6.98 -11.29
N ASN A 186 -4.07 -7.56 -10.10
CA ASN A 186 -4.64 -8.90 -9.89
C ASN A 186 -6.13 -8.86 -9.49
N TYR A 187 -6.67 -7.69 -9.13
CA TYR A 187 -8.06 -7.53 -8.69
C TYR A 187 -8.80 -6.43 -9.45
N GLN A 188 -8.29 -6.08 -10.65
CA GLN A 188 -8.96 -5.16 -11.58
C GLN A 188 -10.13 -5.82 -12.34
N GLU A 189 -10.24 -7.15 -12.36
CA GLU A 189 -11.23 -7.89 -13.17
C GLU A 189 -12.63 -8.05 -12.54
N GLU A 190 -12.86 -7.67 -11.28
CA GLU A 190 -14.23 -7.57 -10.72
C GLU A 190 -15.00 -6.32 -11.22
N ARG A 191 -14.57 -5.68 -12.32
CA ARG A 191 -15.06 -4.37 -12.75
C ARG A 191 -16.25 -4.37 -13.71
N ASP A 192 -16.66 -5.51 -14.27
CA ASP A 192 -17.65 -5.49 -15.36
C ASP A 192 -19.00 -6.19 -15.10
N ASP A 193 -19.24 -6.79 -13.93
CA ASP A 193 -20.47 -7.59 -13.68
C ASP A 193 -21.54 -6.92 -12.79
N TYR A 194 -21.44 -5.61 -12.55
CA TYR A 194 -22.51 -4.83 -11.89
C TYR A 194 -22.93 -3.64 -12.74
N ARG A 195 -23.45 -3.91 -13.95
CA ARG A 195 -24.25 -2.97 -14.74
C ARG A 195 -25.66 -3.50 -14.94
#